data_AF-A0AAC9NK99-F1
#
_entry.id   AF-A0AAC9NK99-F1
#
_cell.length_a   1.000
_cell.length_b   1.000
_cell.length_c   1.000
_cell.angle_alpha   90.00
_cell.angle_beta   90.00
_cell.angle_gamma   90.00
#
_symmetry.space_group_name_H-M   'P 1'
#
loop_
_entity.id
_entity.type
_entity.pdbx_description
1 polymer ?
#
loop_
_entity_poly.entity_id
_entity_poly.type
_entity_poly.pdbx_seq_one_letter_code
_entity_poly.pdbx_strand_id
1 'polypeptide(L)'
;MGRKLISTFVLLTLLFTVGCSGQKVINVQGESQNWSSRIAYEIGEHEQVGKGEMEYIGSEQLKSLSYEINYPETFSVGGSGNRRNIKEEETTFQLSVSLPDDNVDVLPDKVEDITITVMWETVAGESFEETIEFSSE
;
A
#
# COMPACT_ATOMS: atom_id res chain seq x y z
N MET A 1 47.12 -26.70 -37.27
CA MET A 1 46.39 -25.92 -38.30
C MET A 1 45.08 -26.65 -38.56
N GLY A 2 43.88 -26.15 -38.30
CA GLY A 2 43.42 -24.89 -37.74
C GLY A 2 41.96 -25.04 -37.28
N ARG A 3 41.66 -24.31 -36.21
CA ARG A 3 40.38 -23.77 -35.71
C ARG A 3 39.07 -24.27 -36.37
N LYS A 4 38.14 -24.75 -35.54
CA LYS A 4 36.83 -24.11 -35.31
C LYS A 4 36.29 -24.54 -33.93
N LEU A 5 36.72 -23.76 -32.94
CA LEU A 5 36.04 -23.54 -31.68
C LEU A 5 34.59 -23.05 -31.93
N ILE A 6 33.69 -23.36 -31.00
CA ILE A 6 32.39 -22.70 -30.79
C ILE A 6 31.32 -23.07 -31.85
N SER A 7 30.49 -24.09 -31.60
CA SER A 7 29.11 -24.09 -32.14
C SER A 7 28.15 -25.13 -31.55
N THR A 8 28.40 -25.69 -30.36
CA THR A 8 27.38 -26.47 -29.64
C THR A 8 27.02 -25.80 -28.31
N PHE A 9 27.27 -24.50 -28.22
CA PHE A 9 26.83 -23.63 -27.11
C PHE A 9 25.61 -22.78 -27.51
N VAL A 10 25.08 -22.97 -28.73
CA VAL A 10 24.00 -22.16 -29.34
C VAL A 10 22.70 -22.97 -29.50
N LEU A 11 22.69 -24.25 -29.09
CA LEU A 11 21.46 -25.02 -29.07
C LEU A 11 20.67 -24.66 -27.80
N LEU A 12 19.76 -23.71 -27.98
CA LEU A 12 18.59 -23.46 -27.12
C LEU A 12 18.87 -22.75 -25.78
N THR A 13 19.56 -21.62 -25.89
CA THR A 13 19.30 -20.38 -25.14
C THR A 13 17.86 -19.82 -25.25
N LEU A 14 16.82 -20.65 -25.45
CA LEU A 14 15.48 -20.15 -25.82
C LEU A 14 14.29 -20.89 -25.16
N LEU A 15 14.53 -21.72 -24.15
CA LEU A 15 13.47 -22.22 -23.26
C LEU A 15 13.35 -21.41 -21.96
N PHE A 16 14.11 -20.33 -21.83
CA PHE A 16 14.07 -19.41 -20.70
C PHE A 16 13.35 -18.10 -21.04
N THR A 17 12.27 -18.14 -21.82
CA THR A 17 11.22 -17.12 -21.68
C THR A 17 10.41 -17.50 -20.44
N VAL A 18 11.04 -17.37 -19.27
CA VAL A 18 10.33 -17.11 -18.02
C VAL A 18 9.48 -15.89 -18.31
N GLY A 19 8.19 -16.11 -18.59
CA GLY A 19 7.22 -15.04 -18.66
C GLY A 19 7.30 -14.31 -17.34
N CYS A 20 7.86 -13.11 -17.33
CA CYS A 20 7.59 -12.16 -16.27
C CYS A 20 6.07 -12.06 -16.20
N SER A 21 5.47 -12.63 -15.16
CA SER A 21 4.08 -12.38 -14.82
C SER A 21 3.87 -10.88 -14.81
N GLY A 22 2.91 -10.37 -15.59
CA GLY A 22 2.60 -8.94 -15.74
C GLY A 22 2.04 -8.26 -14.49
N GLN A 23 2.39 -8.77 -13.30
CA GLN A 23 1.95 -8.23 -12.02
C GLN A 23 2.85 -7.06 -11.62
N LYS A 24 2.26 -5.87 -11.53
CA LYS A 24 2.91 -4.66 -11.05
C LYS A 24 2.60 -4.48 -9.57
N VAL A 25 3.62 -4.25 -8.75
CA VAL A 25 3.45 -3.91 -7.33
C VAL A 25 3.84 -2.45 -7.15
N ILE A 26 2.96 -1.66 -6.54
CA ILE A 26 3.20 -0.26 -6.19
C ILE A 26 3.17 -0.17 -4.67
N ASN A 27 4.29 0.21 -4.07
CA ASN A 27 4.38 0.45 -2.64
C ASN A 27 4.36 1.96 -2.40
N VAL A 28 3.59 2.37 -1.39
CA VAL A 28 3.60 3.73 -0.89
C VAL A 28 3.69 3.75 0.61
N GLN A 29 4.32 4.82 1.08
CA GLN A 29 4.45 5.09 2.50
C GLN A 29 4.19 6.56 2.79
N GLY A 30 3.67 6.82 3.99
CA GLY A 30 3.36 8.15 4.46
C GLY A 30 3.50 8.21 5.98
N GLU A 31 3.85 9.39 6.47
CA GLU A 31 3.98 9.65 7.89
C GLU A 31 3.29 10.97 8.23
N SER A 32 2.68 11.03 9.41
CA SER A 32 2.22 12.24 10.06
C SER A 32 2.90 12.37 11.43
N GLN A 33 2.38 13.23 12.31
CA GLN A 33 3.02 13.44 13.61
C GLN A 33 2.94 12.19 14.51
N ASN A 34 1.80 11.48 14.50
CA ASN A 34 1.57 10.34 15.38
C ASN A 34 1.35 9.01 14.64
N TRP A 35 1.44 9.01 13.31
CA TRP A 35 1.15 7.84 12.50
C TRP A 35 2.18 7.61 11.40
N SER A 36 2.46 6.34 11.12
CA SER A 36 3.12 5.88 9.91
C SER A 36 2.19 4.91 9.19
N SER A 37 2.18 4.91 7.86
CA SER A 37 1.36 3.98 7.08
C SER A 37 2.10 3.51 5.83
N ARG A 38 1.80 2.27 5.44
CA ARG A 38 2.25 1.66 4.20
C ARG A 38 1.11 0.98 3.50
N ILE A 39 1.03 1.12 2.18
CA ILE A 39 0.09 0.40 1.33
C ILE A 39 0.86 -0.22 0.15
N ALA A 40 0.60 -1.50 -0.09
CA ALA A 40 1.04 -2.22 -1.28
C ALA A 40 -0.17 -2.50 -2.17
N TYR A 41 -0.09 -2.04 -3.41
CA TYR A 41 -1.07 -2.32 -4.46
C TYR A 41 -0.48 -3.33 -5.43
N GLU A 42 -1.07 -4.53 -5.48
CA GLU A 42 -0.73 -5.59 -6.41
C GLU A 42 -1.73 -5.57 -7.58
N ILE A 43 -1.27 -5.20 -8.77
CA ILE A 43 -2.07 -5.09 -10.00
C ILE A 43 -1.62 -6.17 -10.98
N GLY A 44 -2.45 -7.20 -11.18
CA GLY A 44 -2.25 -8.23 -12.19
C GLY A 44 -3.33 -8.20 -13.28
N GLU A 45 -3.17 -9.05 -14.30
CA GLU A 45 -4.13 -9.17 -15.40
C GLU A 45 -5.53 -9.67 -14.95
N HIS A 46 -5.61 -10.33 -13.80
CA HIS A 46 -6.83 -10.99 -13.32
C HIS A 46 -7.18 -10.69 -11.86
N GLU A 47 -6.26 -10.11 -11.09
CA GLU A 47 -6.46 -9.81 -9.68
C GLU A 47 -5.85 -8.45 -9.35
N GLN A 48 -6.57 -7.70 -8.52
CA GLN A 48 -6.14 -6.43 -7.97
C GLN A 48 -6.33 -6.50 -6.46
N VAL A 49 -5.25 -6.31 -5.71
CA VAL A 49 -5.28 -6.44 -4.25
C VAL A 49 -4.54 -5.27 -3.62
N GLY A 50 -5.23 -4.55 -2.73
CA GLY A 50 -4.62 -3.57 -1.84
C GLY A 50 -4.41 -4.19 -0.45
N LYS A 51 -3.20 -4.09 0.08
CA LYS A 51 -2.89 -4.45 1.47
C LYS A 51 -2.22 -3.26 2.13
N GLY A 52 -2.71 -2.85 3.28
CA GLY A 52 -2.13 -1.73 4.00
C GLY A 52 -2.09 -1.93 5.50
N GLU A 53 -1.20 -1.20 6.14
CA GLU A 53 -1.10 -1.11 7.58
C GLU A 53 -0.83 0.33 8.00
N MET A 54 -1.26 0.66 9.21
CA MET A 54 -0.93 1.91 9.90
C MET A 54 -0.39 1.59 11.29
N GLU A 55 0.65 2.29 11.70
CA GLU A 55 1.28 2.18 13.00
C GLU A 55 1.15 3.51 13.75
N TYR A 56 0.65 3.43 14.98
CA TYR A 56 0.65 4.55 15.92
C TYR A 56 2.04 4.67 16.54
N ILE A 57 2.70 5.81 16.31
CA ILE A 57 4.03 6.15 16.84
C ILE A 57 3.97 7.20 17.95
N GLY A 58 2.76 7.64 18.30
CA GLY A 58 2.54 8.55 19.43
C GLY A 58 2.74 7.87 20.79
N SER A 59 2.80 8.67 21.85
CA SER A 59 3.08 8.20 23.21
C SER A 59 1.84 7.87 24.04
N GLU A 60 0.64 8.20 23.55
CA GLU A 60 -0.60 8.11 24.34
C GLU A 60 -1.32 6.79 24.11
N GLN A 61 -1.96 6.25 25.14
CA GLN A 61 -2.74 5.03 24.98
C GLN A 61 -4.04 5.32 24.21
N LEU A 62 -4.22 4.62 23.09
CA LEU A 62 -5.41 4.70 22.27
C LEU A 62 -6.60 3.97 22.90
N LYS A 63 -7.77 4.58 22.80
CA LYS A 63 -9.06 3.98 23.15
C LYS A 63 -9.81 3.51 21.90
N SER A 64 -9.81 4.34 20.87
CA SER A 64 -10.42 4.05 19.58
C SER A 64 -9.76 4.82 18.46
N LEU A 65 -9.88 4.32 17.24
CA LEU A 65 -9.50 5.03 16.02
C LEU A 65 -10.51 4.77 14.91
N SER A 66 -10.56 5.68 13.96
CA SER A 66 -11.16 5.50 12.65
C SER A 66 -10.24 6.09 11.59
N TYR A 67 -10.23 5.49 10.41
CA TYR A 67 -9.50 6.00 9.28
C TYR A 67 -10.36 6.01 8.03
N GLU A 68 -10.00 6.89 7.10
CA GLU A 68 -10.54 6.96 5.74
C GLU A 68 -9.38 7.16 4.76
N ILE A 69 -9.28 6.27 3.79
CA ILE A 69 -8.37 6.34 2.64
C ILE A 69 -9.08 7.20 1.59
N ASN A 70 -8.56 8.40 1.37
CA ASN A 70 -9.07 9.34 0.39
C ASN A 70 -8.29 9.16 -0.91
N TYR A 71 -8.96 8.64 -1.93
CA TYR A 71 -8.42 8.62 -3.28
C TYR A 71 -8.75 9.93 -4.01
N PRO A 72 -7.93 10.34 -5.00
CA PRO A 72 -8.27 11.46 -5.87
C PRO A 72 -9.57 11.20 -6.65
N GLU A 73 -10.25 12.26 -7.10
CA GLU A 73 -11.54 12.21 -7.81
C GLU A 73 -11.56 11.28 -9.04
N THR A 74 -10.40 10.94 -9.58
CA THR A 74 -10.23 9.97 -10.67
C THR A 74 -10.67 8.55 -10.30
N PHE A 75 -10.76 8.24 -9.01
CA PHE A 75 -11.18 6.94 -8.49
C PHE A 75 -12.53 7.05 -7.77
N SER A 76 -13.42 6.09 -8.05
CA SER A 76 -14.80 6.07 -7.56
C SER A 76 -14.97 5.43 -6.16
N VAL A 77 -13.87 5.11 -5.48
CA VAL A 77 -13.88 4.33 -4.23
C VAL A 77 -13.05 5.01 -3.14
N GLY A 78 -13.44 4.73 -1.89
CA GLY A 78 -12.66 4.98 -0.70
C GLY A 78 -12.39 3.67 0.06
N GLY A 79 -11.50 3.72 1.04
CA GLY A 79 -11.36 2.68 2.07
C GLY A 79 -11.63 3.30 3.44
N SER A 80 -12.27 2.59 4.35
CA SER A 80 -12.42 3.10 5.72
C SER A 80 -12.51 1.98 6.73
N GLY A 81 -12.21 2.31 7.98
CA GLY A 81 -12.29 1.36 9.06
C GLY A 81 -12.41 2.07 10.40
N ASN A 82 -12.87 1.32 11.40
CA ASN A 82 -12.89 1.76 12.78
C ASN A 82 -12.49 0.63 13.72
N ARG A 83 -11.88 1.00 14.84
CA ARG A 83 -11.52 0.11 15.94
C ARG A 83 -11.87 0.79 17.26
N ARG A 84 -12.37 -0.01 18.20
CA ARG A 84 -12.73 0.41 19.56
C ARG A 84 -12.14 -0.58 20.54
N ASN A 85 -11.92 -0.13 21.78
CA ASN A 85 -11.33 -0.95 22.85
C ASN A 85 -9.95 -1.48 22.46
N ILE A 86 -9.12 -0.59 21.91
CA ILE A 86 -7.74 -0.88 21.52
C ILE A 86 -6.95 -1.25 22.78
N LYS A 87 -6.15 -2.30 22.70
CA LYS A 87 -5.30 -2.72 23.82
C LYS A 87 -4.08 -1.82 23.94
N GLU A 88 -3.48 -1.74 25.13
CA GLU A 88 -2.33 -0.88 25.39
C GLU A 88 -1.14 -1.19 24.48
N GLU A 89 -0.93 -2.47 24.17
CA GLU A 89 0.15 -2.95 23.31
C GLU A 89 -0.17 -2.93 21.80
N GLU A 90 -1.41 -2.59 21.42
CA GLU A 90 -1.84 -2.62 20.02
C GLU A 90 -1.56 -1.25 19.36
N THR A 91 -0.45 -1.17 18.63
CA THR A 91 -0.05 0.03 17.88
C THR A 91 -0.21 -0.13 16.37
N THR A 92 -0.32 -1.34 15.84
CA THR A 92 -0.43 -1.61 14.41
C THR A 92 -1.83 -2.05 14.01
N PHE A 93 -2.39 -1.45 12.95
CA PHE A 93 -3.74 -1.69 12.48
C PHE A 93 -3.74 -1.99 10.98
N GLN A 94 -4.43 -3.07 10.61
CA GLN A 94 -4.59 -3.45 9.21
C GLN A 94 -5.63 -2.57 8.52
N LEU A 95 -5.27 -2.04 7.35
CA LEU A 95 -6.12 -1.21 6.51
C LEU A 95 -6.90 -2.07 5.54
N SER A 96 -8.19 -1.76 5.39
CA SER A 96 -9.07 -2.30 4.36
C SER A 96 -8.96 -1.40 3.14
N VAL A 97 -8.10 -1.81 2.21
CA VAL A 97 -7.79 -1.05 1.00
C VAL A 97 -8.70 -1.55 -0.12
N SER A 98 -9.71 -0.76 -0.46
CA SER A 98 -10.51 -0.98 -1.66
C SER A 98 -9.77 -0.39 -2.86
N LEU A 99 -9.52 -1.21 -3.88
CA LEU A 99 -9.03 -0.73 -5.17
C LEU A 99 -10.24 -0.43 -6.08
N PRO A 100 -10.18 0.65 -6.87
CA PRO A 100 -11.19 0.92 -7.88
C PRO A 100 -11.04 -0.07 -9.03
N ASP A 101 -12.13 -0.67 -9.51
CA ASP A 101 -12.06 -1.58 -10.67
C ASP A 101 -11.65 -0.86 -11.97
N ASP A 102 -11.99 0.43 -12.06
CA ASP A 102 -11.70 1.30 -13.19
C ASP A 102 -10.44 2.16 -12.95
N ASN A 103 -9.69 2.45 -14.01
CA ASN A 103 -8.55 3.39 -14.00
C ASN A 103 -7.34 2.98 -13.14
N VAL A 104 -7.23 1.72 -12.69
CA VAL A 104 -6.05 1.22 -11.94
C VAL A 104 -4.72 1.47 -12.65
N ASP A 105 -4.71 1.50 -13.98
CA ASP A 105 -3.51 1.81 -14.76
C ASP A 105 -2.91 3.19 -14.46
N VAL A 106 -3.70 4.15 -13.98
CA VAL A 106 -3.23 5.49 -13.58
C VAL A 106 -2.91 5.59 -12.09
N LEU A 107 -3.13 4.54 -11.29
CA LEU A 107 -2.75 4.49 -9.88
C LEU A 107 -1.27 4.85 -9.63
N PRO A 108 -0.29 4.36 -10.40
CA PRO A 108 1.10 4.75 -10.20
C PRO A 108 1.34 6.26 -10.30
N ASP A 109 0.62 6.94 -11.20
CA ASP A 109 0.77 8.37 -11.45
C ASP A 109 -0.03 9.23 -10.47
N LYS A 110 -0.88 8.59 -9.66
CA LYS A 110 -1.85 9.23 -8.76
C LYS A 110 -1.67 8.87 -7.30
N VAL A 111 -0.63 8.10 -6.99
CA VAL A 111 -0.45 7.55 -5.65
C VAL A 111 -0.06 8.62 -4.62
N GLU A 112 0.59 9.70 -5.07
CA GLU A 112 0.93 10.87 -4.24
C GLU A 112 -0.29 11.75 -3.91
N ASP A 113 -1.38 11.60 -4.68
CA ASP A 113 -2.65 12.30 -4.43
C ASP A 113 -3.52 11.52 -3.42
N ILE A 114 -3.08 10.33 -2.96
CA ILE A 114 -3.80 9.51 -1.98
C ILE A 114 -3.40 9.97 -0.57
N THR A 115 -4.39 10.07 0.32
CA THR A 115 -4.16 10.37 1.73
C THR A 115 -4.94 9.43 2.64
N ILE A 116 -4.55 9.36 3.92
CA ILE A 116 -5.39 8.79 4.97
C ILE A 116 -5.73 9.87 5.98
N THR A 117 -7.01 10.09 6.23
CA THR A 117 -7.46 10.83 7.41
C THR A 117 -7.61 9.84 8.56
N VAL A 118 -6.92 10.08 9.68
CA VAL A 118 -7.02 9.29 10.90
C VAL A 118 -7.61 10.15 12.00
N MET A 119 -8.66 9.65 12.65
CA MET A 119 -9.22 10.24 13.87
C MET A 119 -9.09 9.25 15.00
N TRP A 120 -8.64 9.68 16.19
CA TRP A 120 -8.52 8.79 17.34
C TRP A 120 -8.90 9.47 18.64
N GLU A 121 -9.25 8.65 19.64
CA GLU A 121 -9.51 9.06 21.01
C GLU A 121 -8.50 8.36 21.92
N THR A 122 -7.91 9.09 22.86
CA THR A 122 -7.05 8.51 23.91
C THR A 122 -7.89 8.01 25.08
N VAL A 123 -7.31 7.16 25.93
CA VAL A 123 -7.97 6.72 27.17
C VAL A 123 -8.23 7.88 28.15
N ALA A 124 -7.51 8.99 28.02
CA ALA A 124 -7.73 10.22 28.78
C ALA A 124 -8.97 11.00 28.30
N GLY A 125 -9.54 10.63 27.13
CA GLY A 125 -10.73 11.24 26.56
C GLY A 125 -10.44 12.41 25.60
N GLU A 126 -9.18 12.59 25.19
CA GLU A 126 -8.80 13.58 24.18
C GLU A 126 -9.01 12.99 22.77
N SER A 127 -9.42 13.84 21.83
CA SER A 127 -9.70 13.44 20.45
C SER A 127 -8.85 14.25 19.48
N PHE A 128 -8.33 13.58 18.46
CA PHE A 128 -7.40 14.15 17.50
C PHE A 128 -7.74 13.72 16.08
N GLU A 129 -7.22 14.46 15.11
CA GLU A 129 -7.34 14.21 13.68
C GLU A 129 -6.00 14.55 13.00
N GLU A 130 -5.52 13.65 12.16
CA GLU A 130 -4.33 13.84 11.32
C GLU A 130 -4.57 13.33 9.91
N THR A 131 -3.86 13.92 8.95
CA THR A 131 -3.79 13.44 7.57
C THR A 131 -2.39 12.90 7.30
N ILE A 132 -2.33 11.68 6.77
CA ILE A 132 -1.12 11.05 6.27
C ILE A 132 -1.10 11.23 4.75
N GLU A 133 -0.08 11.92 4.24
CA GLU A 133 0.16 12.06 2.80
C GLU A 133 1.14 10.96 2.33
N PHE A 134 0.85 10.34 1.19
CA PHE A 134 1.69 9.28 0.65
C PHE A 134 2.74 9.79 -0.33
N SER A 135 3.85 9.07 -0.39
CA SER A 135 4.87 9.22 -1.41
C SER A 135 5.22 7.84 -2.00
N SER A 136 5.61 7.85 -3.28
CA SER A 136 6.17 6.67 -3.92
C SER A 136 7.62 6.44 -3.47
N GLU A 137 8.00 5.18 -3.22
CA GLU A 137 9.39 4.79 -2.92
C GLU A 137 10.30 4.83 -4.16
#